data_AF-T1AUH3-F1
#
_entry.id   AF-T1AUH3-F1
#
_cell.length_a   1.000
_cell.length_b   1.000
_cell.length_c   1.000
_cell.angle_alpha   90.00
_cell.angle_beta   90.00
_cell.angle_gamma   90.00
#
_symmetry.space_group_name_H-M   'P 1'
#
loop_
_entity.id
_entity.type
_entity.pdbx_description
1 polymer ?
#
loop_
_entity_poly.entity_id
_entity_poly.type
_entity_poly.pdbx_seq_one_letter_code
_entity_poly.pdbx_strand_id
1 'polypeptide(L)'
;QGSTGPIGGDLSYVLNAFPNHPRALNAMARLAEKDHTLQPHGAEYSIECYFHRAMDFAPTDPTPPMLYAIYLANHDKDQEALQNYQLSEKIEPDNPNLQYNMGLLYFKMKEYDKSLDYAHKAYDGGFPLPGLRQKLQKAGVWKNE
;
A
#
# COMPACT_ATOMS: atom_id res chain seq x y z
N GLN A 1 -15.73 19.75 -27.61
CA GLN A 1 -14.47 19.85 -26.85
C GLN A 1 -14.73 19.23 -25.50
N GLY A 2 -14.11 18.08 -25.18
CA GLY A 2 -14.22 17.50 -23.85
C GLY A 2 -13.45 18.37 -22.89
N SER A 3 -14.16 19.12 -22.05
CA SER A 3 -13.54 19.88 -20.96
C SER A 3 -13.14 18.86 -19.89
N THR A 4 -11.99 18.21 -20.04
CA THR A 4 -11.51 17.31 -18.99
C THR A 4 -11.19 18.17 -17.78
N GLY A 5 -11.92 17.93 -16.69
CA GLY A 5 -11.66 18.56 -15.41
C GLY A 5 -10.25 18.22 -14.91
N PRO A 6 -9.85 18.76 -13.75
CA PRO A 6 -8.59 18.35 -13.13
C PRO A 6 -8.60 16.84 -12.85
N ILE A 7 -7.43 16.18 -12.97
CA ILE A 7 -7.28 14.73 -12.74
C ILE A 7 -7.81 14.32 -11.37
N GLY A 8 -7.60 15.17 -10.34
CA GLY A 8 -8.16 14.93 -9.00
C GLY A 8 -9.69 14.86 -9.02
N GLY A 9 -10.37 15.66 -9.84
CA GLY A 9 -11.82 15.60 -10.01
C GLY A 9 -12.29 14.32 -10.69
N ASP A 10 -11.61 13.90 -11.76
CA ASP A 10 -11.94 12.65 -12.47
C ASP A 10 -11.73 11.42 -11.57
N LEU A 11 -10.66 11.40 -10.78
CA LEU A 11 -10.42 10.35 -9.80
C LEU A 11 -11.44 10.39 -8.65
N SER A 12 -11.85 11.58 -8.20
CA SER A 12 -12.90 11.73 -7.19
C SER A 12 -14.23 11.18 -7.67
N TYR A 13 -14.60 11.43 -8.93
CA TYR A 13 -15.80 10.86 -9.53
C TYR A 13 -15.80 9.32 -9.44
N VAL A 14 -14.69 8.68 -9.76
CA VAL A 14 -14.56 7.21 -9.64
C VAL A 14 -14.63 6.75 -8.19
N LEU A 15 -13.92 7.43 -7.27
CA LEU A 15 -13.87 7.06 -5.85
C LEU A 15 -15.18 7.34 -5.10
N ASN A 16 -16.01 8.24 -5.59
CA ASN A 16 -17.35 8.45 -5.06
C ASN A 16 -18.30 7.32 -5.47
N ALA A 17 -18.16 6.81 -6.69
CA ALA A 17 -18.96 5.70 -7.19
C ALA A 17 -18.49 4.34 -6.62
N PHE A 18 -17.17 4.17 -6.50
CA PHE A 18 -16.52 2.93 -6.05
C PHE A 18 -15.41 3.26 -5.05
N PRO A 19 -15.73 3.47 -3.76
CA PRO A 19 -14.75 3.92 -2.76
C PRO A 19 -13.53 3.02 -2.63
N ASN A 20 -13.69 1.70 -2.76
CA ASN A 20 -12.60 0.73 -2.68
C ASN A 20 -11.94 0.42 -4.04
N HIS A 21 -12.14 1.24 -5.09
CA HIS A 21 -11.56 0.96 -6.41
C HIS A 21 -10.00 1.04 -6.38
N PRO A 22 -9.27 -0.08 -6.46
CA PRO A 22 -7.85 -0.12 -6.08
C PRO A 22 -6.96 0.78 -6.94
N ARG A 23 -7.24 0.81 -8.25
CA ARG A 23 -6.47 1.61 -9.21
C ARG A 23 -6.70 3.11 -9.03
N ALA A 24 -7.90 3.51 -8.60
CA ALA A 24 -8.22 4.93 -8.42
C ALA A 24 -7.62 5.44 -7.10
N LEU A 25 -7.67 4.65 -6.03
CA LEU A 25 -6.99 4.95 -4.77
C LEU A 25 -5.49 5.13 -4.97
N ASN A 26 -4.84 4.15 -5.62
CA ASN A 26 -3.41 4.23 -5.90
C ASN A 26 -3.06 5.41 -6.83
N ALA A 27 -3.92 5.73 -7.82
CA ALA A 27 -3.72 6.89 -8.68
C ALA A 27 -3.86 8.22 -7.91
N MET A 28 -4.84 8.33 -7.01
CA MET A 28 -5.02 9.51 -6.17
C MET A 28 -3.83 9.69 -5.21
N ALA A 29 -3.34 8.60 -4.61
CA ALA A 29 -2.16 8.62 -3.74
C ALA A 29 -0.91 9.13 -4.49
N ARG A 30 -0.65 8.60 -5.69
CA ARG A 30 0.47 9.02 -6.53
C ARG A 30 0.33 10.47 -7.00
N LEU A 31 -0.88 10.92 -7.28
CA LEU A 31 -1.13 12.32 -7.64
C LEU A 31 -0.86 13.25 -6.46
N ALA A 32 -1.32 12.89 -5.25
CA ALA A 32 -1.03 13.60 -4.00
C ALA A 32 0.48 13.69 -3.73
N GLU A 33 1.20 12.57 -3.87
CA GLU A 33 2.67 12.51 -3.76
C GLU A 33 3.35 13.42 -4.78
N LYS A 34 2.96 13.34 -6.05
CA LYS A 34 3.52 14.15 -7.14
C LYS A 34 3.30 15.64 -6.94
N ASP A 35 2.11 16.02 -6.49
CA ASP A 35 1.72 17.42 -6.32
C ASP A 35 2.13 17.96 -4.93
N HIS A 36 2.76 17.13 -4.09
CA HIS A 36 3.14 17.44 -2.71
C HIS A 36 1.99 18.04 -1.88
N THR A 37 0.80 17.46 -2.02
CA THR A 37 -0.42 17.90 -1.32
C THR A 37 -1.20 16.71 -0.80
N LEU A 38 -1.86 16.89 0.34
CA LEU A 38 -2.79 15.88 0.86
C LEU A 38 -4.12 15.86 0.09
N GLN A 39 -4.40 16.88 -0.71
CA GLN A 39 -5.63 17.00 -1.49
C GLN A 39 -5.28 17.56 -2.88
N PRO A 40 -5.15 16.69 -3.90
CA PRO A 40 -4.89 17.11 -5.27
C PRO A 40 -5.93 18.11 -5.78
N HIS A 41 -5.54 18.96 -6.72
CA HIS A 41 -6.46 19.94 -7.30
C HIS A 41 -7.69 19.24 -7.90
N GLY A 42 -8.88 19.74 -7.52
CA GLY A 42 -10.17 19.17 -7.90
C GLY A 42 -10.56 17.89 -7.15
N ALA A 43 -9.72 17.35 -6.27
CA ALA A 43 -10.11 16.25 -5.42
C ALA A 43 -11.12 16.70 -4.36
N GLU A 44 -12.19 15.93 -4.17
CA GLU A 44 -13.24 16.26 -3.18
C GLU A 44 -12.73 16.11 -1.74
N TYR A 45 -11.94 15.06 -1.48
CA TYR A 45 -11.39 14.75 -0.17
C TYR A 45 -9.86 14.67 -0.18
N SER A 46 -9.26 14.69 1.01
CA SER A 46 -7.84 14.36 1.16
C SER A 46 -7.58 12.88 0.87
N ILE A 47 -6.33 12.54 0.55
CA ILE A 47 -5.92 11.17 0.29
C ILE A 47 -6.20 10.24 1.48
N GLU A 48 -5.96 10.69 2.72
CA GLU A 48 -6.26 9.92 3.93
C GLU A 48 -7.78 9.66 4.06
N CYS A 49 -8.62 10.66 3.75
CA CYS A 49 -10.06 10.51 3.79
C CYS A 49 -10.57 9.51 2.74
N TYR A 50 -9.97 9.48 1.54
CA TYR A 50 -10.29 8.45 0.53
C TYR A 50 -9.98 7.03 1.02
N PHE A 51 -8.83 6.83 1.68
CA PHE A 51 -8.49 5.52 2.25
C PHE A 51 -9.45 5.11 3.37
N HIS A 52 -9.79 6.03 4.28
CA HIS A 52 -10.74 5.75 5.35
C HIS A 52 -12.13 5.40 4.78
N ARG A 53 -12.65 6.18 3.82
CA ARG A 53 -13.91 5.84 3.13
C ARG A 53 -13.86 4.47 2.48
N ALA A 54 -12.75 4.11 1.85
CA ALA A 54 -12.59 2.82 1.20
C ALA A 54 -12.66 1.65 2.20
N MET A 55 -11.98 1.79 3.35
CA MET A 55 -12.00 0.80 4.43
C MET A 55 -13.38 0.70 5.11
N ASP A 56 -14.06 1.82 5.33
CA ASP A 56 -15.42 1.84 5.89
C ASP A 56 -16.45 1.23 4.92
N PHE A 57 -16.28 1.47 3.62
CA PHE A 57 -17.14 0.93 2.58
C PHE A 57 -16.99 -0.58 2.40
N ALA A 58 -15.76 -1.09 2.52
CA ALA A 58 -15.43 -2.49 2.29
C ALA A 58 -14.55 -3.06 3.44
N PRO A 59 -15.12 -3.29 4.65
CA PRO A 59 -14.34 -3.68 5.83
C PRO A 59 -13.77 -5.10 5.78
N THR A 60 -14.13 -5.88 4.77
CA THR A 60 -13.64 -7.25 4.53
C THR A 60 -12.77 -7.34 3.27
N ASP A 61 -12.48 -6.20 2.63
CA ASP A 61 -11.54 -6.11 1.51
C ASP A 61 -10.15 -5.78 2.05
N PRO A 62 -9.13 -6.63 1.84
CA PRO A 62 -7.77 -6.36 2.31
C PRO A 62 -7.06 -5.28 1.48
N THR A 63 -7.62 -4.90 0.33
CA THR A 63 -6.93 -4.05 -0.64
C THR A 63 -6.81 -2.59 -0.17
N PRO A 64 -7.87 -1.91 0.30
CA PRO A 64 -7.75 -0.55 0.82
C PRO A 64 -6.75 -0.39 1.98
N PRO A 65 -6.77 -1.20 3.05
CA PRO A 65 -5.77 -1.07 4.12
C PRO A 65 -4.35 -1.37 3.60
N MET A 66 -4.17 -2.35 2.70
CA MET A 66 -2.86 -2.63 2.11
C MET A 66 -2.34 -1.44 1.28
N LEU A 67 -3.19 -0.81 0.46
CA LEU A 67 -2.80 0.38 -0.32
C LEU A 67 -2.52 1.59 0.57
N TYR A 68 -3.29 1.76 1.66
CA TYR A 68 -3.05 2.83 2.61
C TYR A 68 -1.72 2.62 3.35
N ALA A 69 -1.41 1.39 3.74
CA ALA A 69 -0.13 1.04 4.34
C ALA A 69 1.07 1.35 3.42
N ILE A 70 0.95 1.10 2.11
CA ILE A 70 1.99 1.49 1.13
C ILE A 70 2.17 3.01 1.13
N TYR A 71 1.08 3.77 1.06
CA TYR A 71 1.12 5.23 1.12
C TYR A 71 1.77 5.73 2.42
N LEU A 72 1.37 5.19 3.57
CA LEU A 72 1.92 5.54 4.88
C LEU A 72 3.43 5.23 4.98
N ALA A 73 3.86 4.08 4.49
CA ALA A 73 5.27 3.68 4.46
C ALA A 73 6.14 4.60 3.59
N ASN A 74 5.59 5.13 2.49
CA ASN A 74 6.28 6.14 1.67
C ASN A 74 6.42 7.50 2.36
N HIS A 75 5.60 7.77 3.38
CA HIS A 75 5.58 9.01 4.15
C HIS A 75 6.18 8.84 5.56
N ASP A 76 7.03 7.83 5.75
CA ASP A 76 7.73 7.54 7.01
C ASP A 76 6.82 7.28 8.24
N LYS A 77 5.54 6.99 8.00
CA LYS A 77 4.57 6.58 9.02
C LYS A 77 4.58 5.07 9.22
N ASP A 78 5.75 4.51 9.51
CA ASP A 78 5.99 3.06 9.46
C ASP A 78 5.11 2.25 10.45
N GLN A 79 4.81 2.81 11.63
CA GLN A 79 3.94 2.15 12.62
C GLN A 79 2.48 2.09 12.16
N GLU A 80 1.96 3.18 11.59
CA GLU A 80 0.61 3.23 11.03
C GLU A 80 0.49 2.31 9.80
N ALA A 81 1.54 2.26 8.97
CA ALA A 81 1.62 1.33 7.85
C ALA A 81 1.53 -0.12 8.33
N LEU A 82 2.28 -0.47 9.38
CA LEU A 82 2.25 -1.82 9.95
C LEU A 82 0.86 -2.19 10.47
N GLN A 83 0.17 -1.28 11.16
CA GLN A 83 -1.20 -1.52 11.63
C GLN A 83 -2.15 -1.82 10.48
N ASN A 84 -2.07 -1.07 9.38
CA ASN A 84 -2.91 -1.28 8.21
C ASN A 84 -2.57 -2.58 7.44
N TYR A 85 -1.29 -2.95 7.34
CA TYR A 85 -0.92 -4.26 6.80
C TYR A 85 -1.46 -5.40 7.68
N GLN A 86 -1.41 -5.27 9.01
CA GLN A 86 -1.98 -6.27 9.92
C GLN A 86 -3.50 -6.41 9.78
N LEU A 87 -4.22 -5.34 9.44
CA LEU A 87 -5.65 -5.44 9.08
C LEU A 87 -5.83 -6.30 7.82
N SER A 88 -4.99 -6.07 6.81
CA SER A 88 -5.02 -6.82 5.56
C SER A 88 -4.66 -8.30 5.77
N GLU A 89 -3.66 -8.58 6.61
CA GLU A 89 -3.17 -9.94 6.90
C GLU A 89 -4.21 -10.77 7.65
N LYS A 90 -5.00 -10.15 8.52
CA LYS A 90 -6.12 -10.84 9.19
C LYS A 90 -7.18 -11.33 8.21
N ILE A 91 -7.32 -10.68 7.06
CA ILE A 91 -8.31 -11.02 6.03
C ILE A 91 -7.73 -12.02 5.03
N GLU A 92 -6.52 -11.76 4.53
CA GLU A 92 -5.80 -12.64 3.61
C GLU A 92 -4.36 -12.91 4.10
N PRO A 93 -4.17 -13.92 4.99
CA PRO A 93 -2.86 -14.20 5.59
C PRO A 93 -1.84 -14.75 4.59
N ASP A 94 -2.31 -15.38 3.52
CA ASP A 94 -1.48 -16.08 2.53
C ASP A 94 -1.25 -15.24 1.25
N ASN A 95 -1.57 -13.93 1.27
CA ASN A 95 -1.39 -13.09 0.10
C ASN A 95 0.10 -12.75 -0.13
N PRO A 96 0.73 -13.21 -1.23
CA PRO A 96 2.17 -13.02 -1.44
C PRO A 96 2.56 -11.55 -1.67
N ASN A 97 1.66 -10.73 -2.22
CA ASN A 97 1.90 -9.30 -2.40
C ASN A 97 1.93 -8.58 -1.06
N LEU A 98 0.99 -8.91 -0.17
CA LEU A 98 0.95 -8.36 1.19
C LEU A 98 2.21 -8.75 1.96
N GLN A 99 2.56 -10.05 1.94
CA GLN A 99 3.74 -10.55 2.63
C GLN A 99 5.02 -9.87 2.13
N TYR A 100 5.16 -9.68 0.81
CA TYR A 100 6.30 -8.95 0.25
C TYR A 100 6.37 -7.49 0.74
N ASN A 101 5.23 -6.79 0.76
CA ASN A 101 5.16 -5.40 1.21
C ASN A 101 5.44 -5.26 2.72
N MET A 102 4.94 -6.18 3.55
CA MET A 102 5.29 -6.25 4.97
C MET A 102 6.77 -6.55 5.18
N GLY A 103 7.34 -7.47 4.40
CA GLY A 103 8.77 -7.76 4.42
C GLY A 103 9.63 -6.54 4.08
N LEU A 104 9.22 -5.72 3.11
CA LEU A 104 9.87 -4.44 2.80
C LEU A 104 9.75 -3.43 3.95
N LEU A 105 8.60 -3.34 4.61
CA LEU A 105 8.40 -2.45 5.75
C LEU A 105 9.27 -2.86 6.94
N TYR A 106 9.29 -4.15 7.30
CA TYR A 106 10.17 -4.65 8.35
C TYR A 106 11.65 -4.42 8.03
N PHE A 107 12.05 -4.55 6.75
CA PHE A 107 13.40 -4.21 6.31
C PHE A 107 13.71 -2.74 6.59
N LYS A 108 12.79 -1.82 6.23
CA LYS A 108 12.92 -0.38 6.46
C LYS A 108 13.07 -0.06 7.96
N MET A 109 12.29 -0.75 8.80
CA MET A 109 12.34 -0.65 10.26
C MET A 109 13.57 -1.34 10.88
N LYS A 110 14.45 -1.95 10.08
CA LYS A 110 15.62 -2.74 10.50
C LYS A 110 15.27 -3.97 11.34
N GLU A 111 14.03 -4.44 11.29
CA GLU A 111 13.58 -5.70 11.89
C GLU A 111 13.86 -6.85 10.91
N TYR A 112 15.15 -7.16 10.73
CA TYR A 112 15.59 -8.07 9.67
C TYR A 112 15.08 -9.50 9.82
N ASP A 113 14.91 -10.01 11.04
CA ASP A 113 14.40 -11.36 11.27
C ASP A 113 12.96 -11.48 10.74
N LYS A 114 12.07 -10.55 11.09
CA LYS A 114 10.71 -10.52 10.55
C LYS A 114 10.70 -10.27 9.05
N SER A 115 11.56 -9.37 8.57
CA SER A 115 11.67 -9.10 7.13
C SER A 115 12.03 -10.36 6.35
N LEU A 116 12.94 -11.18 6.88
CA LEU A 116 13.33 -12.46 6.30
C LEU A 116 12.16 -13.44 6.29
N ASP A 117 11.46 -13.61 7.41
CA ASP A 117 10.29 -14.50 7.52
C ASP A 117 9.21 -14.15 6.48
N TYR A 118 8.87 -12.86 6.36
CA TYR A 118 7.90 -12.39 5.37
C TYR A 118 8.40 -12.50 3.93
N ALA A 119 9.71 -12.37 3.71
CA ALA A 119 10.29 -12.58 2.39
C ALA A 119 10.13 -14.03 1.95
N HIS A 120 10.39 -15.00 2.83
CA HIS A 120 10.22 -16.42 2.56
C HIS A 120 8.77 -16.75 2.23
N LYS A 121 7.82 -16.35 3.09
CA LYS A 121 6.38 -16.52 2.84
C LYS A 121 5.98 -15.97 1.46
N ALA A 122 6.41 -14.75 1.13
CA ALA A 122 6.09 -14.14 -0.15
C ALA A 122 6.65 -14.94 -1.34
N TYR A 123 7.89 -15.42 -1.25
CA TYR A 123 8.53 -16.17 -2.32
C TYR A 123 7.97 -17.58 -2.47
N ASP A 124 7.64 -18.25 -1.37
CA ASP A 124 6.95 -19.54 -1.37
C ASP A 124 5.54 -19.42 -1.95
N GLY A 125 4.87 -18.29 -1.71
CA GLY A 125 3.62 -17.89 -2.35
C GLY A 125 3.76 -17.50 -3.83
N GLY A 126 4.97 -17.57 -4.41
CA GLY A 126 5.22 -17.31 -5.83
C GLY A 126 5.38 -15.83 -6.20
N PHE A 127 5.66 -14.95 -5.23
CA PHE A 127 5.89 -13.53 -5.53
C PHE A 127 7.13 -13.35 -6.43
N PRO A 128 7.02 -12.63 -7.57
CA PRO A 128 8.03 -12.74 -8.62
C PRO A 128 9.23 -11.79 -8.46
N LEU A 129 9.14 -10.72 -7.66
CA LEU A 129 10.18 -9.69 -7.66
C LEU A 129 11.29 -10.00 -6.63
N PRO A 130 12.56 -10.07 -7.07
CA PRO A 130 13.67 -10.44 -6.19
C PRO A 130 14.16 -9.27 -5.30
N GLY A 131 13.49 -8.12 -5.32
CA GLY A 131 13.99 -6.88 -4.70
C GLY A 131 14.23 -7.00 -3.20
N LEU A 132 13.30 -7.61 -2.46
CA LEU A 132 13.45 -7.86 -1.03
C LEU A 132 14.58 -8.84 -0.73
N ARG A 133 14.67 -9.96 -1.45
CA ARG A 133 15.81 -10.91 -1.36
C ARG A 133 17.15 -10.20 -1.54
N GLN A 134 17.27 -9.37 -2.58
CA GLN A 134 18.51 -8.63 -2.85
C GLN A 134 18.85 -7.65 -1.72
N LYS A 135 17.86 -6.98 -1.12
CA LYS A 135 18.07 -6.11 0.05
C LYS A 135 18.60 -6.89 1.25
N LEU A 136 17.98 -8.03 1.56
CA LEU A 136 18.37 -8.92 2.66
C LEU A 136 19.77 -9.53 2.44
N GLN A 137 20.10 -9.92 1.21
CA GLN A 137 21.44 -10.40 0.85
C GLN A 137 22.52 -9.32 1.03
N LYS A 138 22.25 -8.08 0.58
CA LYS A 138 23.17 -6.94 0.78
C LYS A 138 23.37 -6.60 2.25
N ALA A 139 22.35 -6.81 3.08
CA ALA A 139 22.43 -6.65 4.52
C ALA A 139 23.09 -7.86 5.24
N GLY A 140 23.45 -8.93 4.52
CA GLY A 140 24.11 -10.11 5.08
C GLY A 140 23.20 -10.99 5.95
N VAL A 141 21.88 -10.80 5.87
CA VAL A 141 20.90 -11.50 6.71
C VAL A 141 20.08 -12.54 5.95
N TRP A 142 20.17 -12.59 4.62
CA TRP A 142 19.49 -13.61 3.84
C TRP A 142 20.00 -15.01 4.21
N LYS A 143 19.08 -15.89 4.60
CA LYS A 143 19.34 -17.31 4.82
C LYS A 143 18.54 -18.08 3.78
N ASN A 144 19.15 -19.09 3.18
CA ASN A 144 18.37 -20.04 2.40
C ASN A 144 17.64 -20.94 3.41
N GLU A 145 16.38 -21.24 3.13
CA GLU A 145 15.64 -22.29 3.81
C GLU A 145 16.12 -23.68 3.37
#